data_AF-A0A7X1J8K9-F1
#
_entry.id   AF-A0A7X1J8K9-F1
#
_cell.length_a   1.000
_cell.length_b   1.000
_cell.length_c   1.000
_cell.angle_alpha   90.00
_cell.angle_beta   90.00
_cell.angle_gamma   90.00
#
_symmetry.space_group_name_H-M   'P 1'
#
loop_
_entity.id
_entity.type
_entity.pdbx_description
1 polymer ?
#
loop_
_entity_poly.entity_id
_entity_poly.type
_entity_poly.pdbx_seq_one_letter_code
_entity_poly.pdbx_strand_id
1 'polypeptide(L)'
;MGRFTRSTADGDNDGAWGPWLEQAAGVGEADFDRAEFVDGYAVLRWETGRGGVGLVHSLIDGNASPQTVIRALRRRHGERLADWYACVVAAQTSTQVTQPYVPQLLAFDVDGAGKVYETTWAQLAAVLGQPAPYWFHTVRDRDAIAAWRPGIPPAVVPARDIVTPVTALVELAADEPDGSPAAELCWYLAREVRRRGHASATRNIAELRKNAAAGGDGAHLVLGAGPAAVTRPAPQEPPEMVRRAGWLSITERRDVLAHRVADFAQRWDGGQDWHTGAVTSVYPQACPTAREWAQRLVPADPGQPPTVLEKVLLDNGRDADTDVLLNDPVAALPVLHSAPGTPNANLFTYTLQRLPTRSPLAAVILSSNTCWVRTQDSTLWLAPERDGWGIGFGYSGSGCHTLARLVDVLLDDISAPAAKPGDPAPPQGLFHLLRDTPGDGTTMYTRAQLLAARAG
;
A
#
# COMPACT_ATOMS: atom_id res chain seq x y z
N MET A 1 30.97 -15.41 48.31
CA MET A 1 29.92 -15.93 49.22
C MET A 1 29.55 -14.82 50.19
N GLY A 2 28.30 -14.38 50.15
CA GLY A 2 27.77 -13.30 50.98
C GLY A 2 26.36 -12.97 50.51
N ARG A 3 25.40 -13.82 50.88
CA ARG A 3 23.97 -13.64 50.60
C ARG A 3 23.47 -12.48 51.45
N PHE A 4 22.98 -11.41 50.81
CA PHE A 4 22.09 -10.46 51.46
C PHE A 4 20.66 -10.81 51.10
N THR A 5 20.00 -11.47 52.05
CA THR A 5 18.57 -11.72 52.10
C THR A 5 17.82 -10.40 52.26
N ARG A 6 17.00 -10.04 51.28
CA ARG A 6 16.01 -8.95 51.40
C ARG A 6 14.81 -9.50 52.17
N SER A 7 14.53 -8.88 53.32
CA SER A 7 13.36 -9.15 54.14
C SER A 7 12.09 -8.85 53.35
N THR A 8 11.20 -9.84 53.28
CA THR A 8 9.80 -9.71 52.86
C THR A 8 9.04 -8.91 53.91
N ALA A 9 8.51 -7.76 53.52
CA ALA A 9 7.40 -7.14 54.20
C ALA A 9 6.16 -7.38 53.33
N ASP A 10 5.32 -8.28 53.81
CA ASP A 10 3.96 -8.49 53.31
C ASP A 10 3.19 -7.17 53.39
N GLY A 11 2.74 -6.73 52.23
CA GLY A 11 1.77 -5.67 52.05
C GLY A 11 0.96 -6.03 50.83
N ASP A 12 -0.12 -6.80 51.06
CA ASP A 12 -1.23 -6.97 50.12
C ASP A 12 -1.66 -5.61 49.60
N ASN A 13 -1.24 -5.31 48.38
CA ASN A 13 -1.73 -4.19 47.60
C ASN A 13 -2.08 -4.76 46.22
N ASP A 14 -3.20 -5.48 46.16
CA ASP A 14 -3.95 -5.81 44.94
C ASP A 14 -4.55 -4.52 44.32
N GLY A 15 -3.74 -3.48 44.19
CA GLY A 15 -4.03 -2.30 43.40
C GLY A 15 -3.65 -2.62 41.97
N ALA A 16 -4.63 -2.70 41.06
CA ALA A 16 -4.36 -2.75 39.64
C ALA A 16 -3.46 -1.56 39.26
N TRP A 17 -2.17 -1.81 39.05
CA TRP A 17 -1.22 -0.79 38.63
C TRP A 17 -1.70 -0.29 37.27
N GLY A 18 -2.17 0.96 37.22
CA GLY A 18 -2.57 1.62 35.97
C GLY A 18 -1.40 1.69 34.96
N PRO A 19 -1.66 2.09 33.71
CA PRO A 19 -0.63 2.19 32.68
C PRO A 19 0.63 2.94 33.17
N TRP A 20 1.83 2.44 32.82
CA TRP A 20 3.10 2.94 33.37
C TRP A 20 3.28 4.46 33.17
N LEU A 21 2.89 4.99 32.00
CA LEU A 21 2.97 6.41 31.66
C LEU A 21 1.97 7.29 32.43
N GLU A 22 0.87 6.74 32.94
CA GLU A 22 -0.13 7.52 33.70
C GLU A 22 0.29 7.75 35.15
N GLN A 23 1.21 6.93 35.66
CA GLN A 23 1.72 7.00 37.04
C GLN A 23 2.90 7.98 37.20
N ALA A 24 3.13 8.87 36.23
CA ALA A 24 4.35 9.65 36.08
C ALA A 24 4.46 10.94 36.92
N ALA A 25 3.51 11.21 37.81
CA ALA A 25 3.62 12.37 38.71
C ALA A 25 4.85 12.22 39.62
N GLY A 26 5.91 13.00 39.35
CA GLY A 26 7.12 13.05 40.19
C GLY A 26 8.28 12.13 39.78
N VAL A 27 8.33 11.68 38.52
CA VAL A 27 9.56 11.04 37.99
C VAL A 27 10.70 12.06 38.03
N GLY A 28 11.85 11.68 38.60
CA GLY A 28 13.06 12.51 38.64
C GLY A 28 13.62 12.82 37.26
N GLU A 29 14.77 13.51 37.20
CA GLU A 29 15.44 13.88 35.95
C GLU A 29 15.63 12.66 35.04
N ALA A 30 15.19 12.77 33.77
CA ALA A 30 15.31 11.71 32.77
C ALA A 30 16.45 12.04 31.81
N ASP A 31 17.39 11.12 31.68
CA ASP A 31 18.59 11.31 30.87
C ASP A 31 18.42 10.60 29.52
N PHE A 32 18.67 11.34 28.43
CA PHE A 32 18.75 10.70 27.12
C PHE A 32 20.01 9.82 27.07
N ASP A 33 19.81 8.52 26.85
CA ASP A 33 20.91 7.55 26.74
C ASP A 33 21.41 7.48 25.29
N ARG A 34 20.56 7.01 24.36
CA ARG A 34 20.99 6.74 22.98
C ARG A 34 19.83 6.57 21.99
N ALA A 35 20.18 6.61 20.72
CA ALA A 35 19.36 6.07 19.63
C ALA A 35 19.92 4.68 19.21
N GLU A 36 19.06 3.67 19.11
CA GLU A 36 19.39 2.37 18.53
C GLU A 36 18.47 1.99 17.36
N PHE A 37 18.96 1.10 16.49
CA PHE A 37 18.21 0.65 15.32
C PHE A 37 18.05 -0.87 15.35
N VAL A 38 16.82 -1.35 15.28
CA VAL A 38 16.48 -2.77 15.42
C VAL A 38 15.41 -3.13 14.42
N ASP A 39 15.67 -4.08 13.52
CA ASP A 39 14.71 -4.62 12.54
C ASP A 39 13.85 -3.56 11.82
N GLY A 40 14.48 -2.46 11.38
CA GLY A 40 13.79 -1.37 10.68
C GLY A 40 13.07 -0.37 11.58
N TYR A 41 13.27 -0.42 12.90
CA TYR A 41 12.80 0.59 13.85
C TYR A 41 13.97 1.44 14.33
N ALA A 42 13.73 2.74 14.52
CA ALA A 42 14.60 3.60 15.30
C ALA A 42 14.00 3.77 16.70
N VAL A 43 14.79 3.51 17.74
CA VAL A 43 14.39 3.57 19.15
C VAL A 43 15.26 4.59 19.86
N LEU A 44 14.66 5.69 20.29
CA LEU A 44 15.29 6.69 21.14
C LEU A 44 15.01 6.33 22.59
N ARG A 45 16.05 6.21 23.40
CA ARG A 45 15.97 5.72 24.77
C ARG A 45 16.31 6.82 25.77
N TRP A 46 15.49 6.92 26.80
CA TRP A 46 15.78 7.67 28.02
C TRP A 46 15.86 6.73 29.21
N GLU A 47 16.77 7.01 30.13
CA GLU A 47 16.78 6.40 31.45
C GLU A 47 15.98 7.28 32.41
N THR A 48 15.12 6.67 33.21
CA THR A 48 14.29 7.40 34.19
C THR A 48 14.44 6.74 35.56
N GLY A 49 14.01 7.42 36.63
CA GLY A 49 13.97 6.82 37.96
C GLY A 49 13.09 5.56 38.08
N ARG A 50 12.29 5.24 37.04
CA ARG A 50 11.40 4.08 36.96
C ARG A 50 11.81 3.06 35.89
N GLY A 51 13.01 3.22 35.31
CA GLY A 51 13.56 2.38 34.23
C GLY A 51 13.53 3.05 32.86
N GLY A 52 14.06 2.34 31.85
CA GLY A 52 14.22 2.91 30.51
C GLY A 52 12.92 3.05 29.74
N VAL A 53 12.76 4.19 29.06
CA VAL A 53 11.64 4.46 28.15
C VAL A 53 12.15 4.56 26.72
N GLY A 54 11.57 3.78 25.80
CA GLY A 54 11.91 3.82 24.38
C GLY A 54 10.83 4.50 23.54
N LEU A 55 11.14 5.61 22.86
CA LEU A 55 10.29 6.17 21.79
C LEU A 55 10.69 5.58 20.44
N VAL A 56 9.71 5.08 19.70
CA VAL A 56 9.93 4.27 18.52
C VAL A 56 9.32 4.90 17.28
N HIS A 57 10.11 4.91 16.21
CA HIS A 57 9.67 5.28 14.87
C HIS A 57 9.93 4.14 13.89
N SER A 58 8.91 3.68 13.18
CA SER A 58 9.05 2.73 12.06
C SER A 58 9.81 3.40 10.91
N LEU A 59 10.84 2.75 10.37
CA LEU A 59 11.54 3.16 9.15
C LEU A 59 11.05 2.37 7.92
N ILE A 60 9.92 1.66 8.04
CA ILE A 60 9.38 0.76 7.02
C ILE A 60 8.09 1.32 6.42
N ASP A 61 7.08 1.53 7.25
CA ASP A 61 5.70 1.89 6.85
C ASP A 61 5.18 3.12 7.61
N GLY A 62 6.03 3.75 8.42
CA GLY A 62 5.69 4.91 9.23
C GLY A 62 4.96 4.60 10.54
N ASN A 63 4.34 3.43 10.67
CA ASN A 63 3.53 2.99 11.80
C ASN A 63 4.18 1.81 12.52
N ALA A 64 4.38 1.90 13.83
CA ALA A 64 5.00 0.82 14.58
C ALA A 64 3.97 0.08 15.42
N SER A 65 3.78 -1.22 15.17
CA SER A 65 3.05 -2.08 16.11
C SER A 65 3.92 -2.29 17.37
N PRO A 66 3.48 -1.87 18.56
CA PRO A 66 4.28 -2.04 19.77
C PRO A 66 4.68 -3.50 20.01
N GLN A 67 3.80 -4.45 19.69
CA GLN A 67 4.10 -5.89 19.82
C GLN A 67 5.22 -6.35 18.87
N THR A 68 5.22 -5.88 17.63
CA THR A 68 6.29 -6.20 16.66
C THR A 68 7.61 -5.58 17.09
N VAL A 69 7.58 -4.36 17.61
CA VAL A 69 8.77 -3.69 18.15
C VAL A 69 9.31 -4.46 19.37
N ILE A 70 8.46 -4.83 20.32
CA ILE A 70 8.87 -5.62 21.49
C ILE A 70 9.47 -6.95 21.07
N ARG A 71 8.93 -7.61 20.05
CA ARG A 71 9.52 -8.83 19.49
C ARG A 71 10.91 -8.57 18.90
N ALA A 72 11.08 -7.47 18.17
CA ALA A 72 12.38 -7.07 17.61
C ALA A 72 13.40 -6.77 18.73
N LEU A 73 13.00 -5.99 19.74
CA LEU A 73 13.83 -5.69 20.91
C LEU A 73 14.16 -6.94 21.72
N ARG A 74 13.21 -7.88 21.88
CA ARG A 74 13.45 -9.16 22.56
C ARG A 74 14.43 -10.04 21.80
N ARG A 75 14.40 -10.07 20.46
CA ARG A 75 15.43 -10.76 19.67
C ARG A 75 16.82 -10.18 19.90
N ARG A 76 16.92 -8.86 20.09
CA ARG A 76 18.20 -8.17 20.31
C ARG A 76 18.73 -8.28 21.74
N HIS A 77 17.88 -8.08 22.73
CA HIS A 77 18.27 -7.96 24.16
C HIS A 77 17.99 -9.23 24.97
N GLY A 78 17.26 -10.20 24.41
CA GLY A 78 16.96 -11.48 25.06
C GLY A 78 16.15 -11.30 26.34
N GLU A 79 16.52 -12.07 27.36
CA GLU A 79 15.90 -12.03 28.70
C GLU A 79 16.14 -10.71 29.43
N ARG A 80 17.14 -9.92 29.00
CA ARG A 80 17.48 -8.64 29.61
C ARG A 80 16.60 -7.49 29.13
N LEU A 81 15.59 -7.74 28.29
CA LEU A 81 14.76 -6.69 27.75
C LEU A 81 14.16 -5.78 28.84
N ALA A 82 13.72 -6.36 29.96
CA ALA A 82 13.17 -5.63 31.12
C ALA A 82 14.23 -4.79 31.85
N ASP A 83 15.50 -5.21 31.85
CA ASP A 83 16.61 -4.39 32.38
C ASP A 83 16.79 -3.11 31.53
N TRP A 84 16.49 -3.21 30.25
CA TRP A 84 16.60 -2.09 29.33
C TRP A 84 15.32 -1.25 29.37
N TYR A 85 14.16 -1.80 29.07
CA TYR A 85 12.95 -1.03 28.84
C TYR A 85 11.88 -1.41 29.85
N ALA A 86 11.38 -0.41 30.59
CA ALA A 86 10.16 -0.53 31.37
C ALA A 86 8.92 -0.24 30.50
N CYS A 87 9.04 0.71 29.57
CA CYS A 87 7.96 1.09 28.65
C CYS A 87 8.51 1.40 27.25
N VAL A 88 7.74 1.03 26.22
CA VAL A 88 8.01 1.35 24.82
C VAL A 88 6.82 2.09 24.23
N VAL A 89 7.06 3.25 23.64
CA VAL A 89 6.06 4.13 23.03
C VAL A 89 6.30 4.20 21.53
N ALA A 90 5.33 3.79 20.74
CA ALA A 90 5.39 3.76 19.28
C ALA A 90 4.63 4.94 18.69
N ALA A 91 5.35 5.82 17.99
CA ALA A 91 4.77 6.95 17.30
C ALA A 91 4.22 6.55 15.92
N GLN A 92 2.95 6.88 15.68
CA GLN A 92 2.23 6.55 14.45
C GLN A 92 2.21 7.73 13.47
N THR A 93 1.81 7.45 12.24
CA THR A 93 1.42 8.47 11.25
C THR A 93 -0.06 8.80 11.31
N SER A 94 -0.90 7.90 11.84
CA SER A 94 -2.29 8.17 12.17
C SER A 94 -2.38 9.27 13.23
N THR A 95 -3.43 10.08 13.15
CA THR A 95 -3.74 11.09 14.16
C THR A 95 -4.70 10.51 15.19
N GLN A 96 -4.60 10.94 16.44
CA GLN A 96 -5.67 10.70 17.42
C GLN A 96 -6.98 11.32 16.90
N VAL A 97 -8.09 10.61 17.07
CA VAL A 97 -9.36 10.82 16.35
C VAL A 97 -9.84 12.29 16.40
N THR A 98 -10.25 12.81 15.25
CA THR A 98 -10.90 14.13 14.99
C THR A 98 -10.55 15.26 15.98
N GLN A 99 -9.54 16.03 15.59
CA GLN A 99 -9.06 17.25 16.25
C GLN A 99 -8.45 17.01 17.64
N PRO A 100 -7.11 17.10 17.80
CA PRO A 100 -6.15 17.78 16.91
C PRO A 100 -5.22 16.87 16.09
N TYR A 101 -4.62 17.44 15.03
CA TYR A 101 -3.66 16.82 14.11
C TYR A 101 -2.31 16.54 14.80
N VAL A 102 -2.33 15.62 15.75
CA VAL A 102 -1.16 15.20 16.53
C VAL A 102 -0.95 13.71 16.28
N PRO A 103 0.30 13.29 15.98
CA PRO A 103 0.60 11.88 15.75
C PRO A 103 0.19 11.03 16.95
N GLN A 104 -0.48 9.90 16.72
CA GLN A 104 -0.89 9.00 17.79
C GLN A 104 0.33 8.32 18.42
N LEU A 105 0.28 8.14 19.74
CA LEU A 105 1.22 7.33 20.49
C LEU A 105 0.52 6.07 21.02
N LEU A 106 1.15 4.93 20.81
CA LEU A 106 0.75 3.64 21.39
C LEU A 106 1.84 3.15 22.31
N ALA A 107 1.53 2.97 23.59
CA ALA A 107 2.49 2.51 24.59
C ALA A 107 2.29 1.03 24.91
N PHE A 108 3.39 0.40 25.34
CA PHE A 108 3.43 -0.99 25.80
C PHE A 108 4.36 -1.07 27.00
N ASP A 109 3.83 -1.56 28.12
CA ASP A 109 4.60 -1.77 29.33
C ASP A 109 5.26 -3.16 29.27
N VAL A 110 6.59 -3.19 29.37
CA VAL A 110 7.39 -4.41 29.16
C VAL A 110 7.18 -5.41 30.30
N ASP A 111 7.03 -4.89 31.52
CA ASP A 111 6.81 -5.68 32.75
C ASP A 111 5.33 -5.91 33.06
N GLY A 112 4.43 -5.18 32.39
CA GLY A 112 2.98 -5.35 32.55
C GLY A 112 2.46 -6.60 31.85
N ALA A 113 1.17 -6.91 32.00
CA ALA A 113 0.49 -8.02 31.32
C ALA A 113 0.43 -7.89 29.77
N GLY A 114 1.32 -7.09 29.16
CA GLY A 114 1.51 -6.97 27.72
C GLY A 114 0.37 -6.27 26.98
N LYS A 115 -0.33 -5.33 27.64
CA LYS A 115 -1.43 -4.58 27.01
C LYS A 115 -0.90 -3.31 26.36
N VAL A 116 -1.26 -3.15 25.08
CA VAL A 116 -1.08 -1.89 24.35
C VAL A 116 -2.15 -0.90 24.81
N TYR A 117 -1.77 0.36 25.03
CA TYR A 117 -2.70 1.43 25.36
C TYR A 117 -2.35 2.71 24.59
N GLU A 118 -3.33 3.59 24.42
CA GLU A 118 -3.11 4.92 23.85
C GLU A 118 -2.57 5.88 24.92
N THR A 119 -1.69 6.79 24.52
CA THR A 119 -1.12 7.81 25.42
C THR A 119 -0.98 9.14 24.66
N THR A 120 -0.67 10.23 25.36
CA THR A 120 -0.49 11.56 24.78
C THR A 120 0.96 12.01 24.79
N TRP A 121 1.31 12.97 23.94
CA TRP A 121 2.61 13.61 23.97
C TRP A 121 2.84 14.36 25.28
N ALA A 122 1.80 14.94 25.88
CA ALA A 122 1.86 15.53 27.21
C ALA A 122 2.30 14.53 28.29
N GLN A 123 1.72 13.33 28.31
CA GLN A 123 2.08 12.27 29.24
C GLN A 123 3.53 11.80 29.03
N LEU A 124 3.92 11.58 27.77
CA LEU A 124 5.30 11.21 27.45
C LEU A 124 6.28 12.32 27.86
N ALA A 125 5.99 13.58 27.55
CA ALA A 125 6.86 14.70 27.90
C ALA A 125 7.00 14.88 29.42
N ALA A 126 5.93 14.63 30.18
CA ALA A 126 5.98 14.66 31.65
C ALA A 126 6.94 13.61 32.21
N VAL A 127 6.95 12.39 31.65
CA VAL A 127 7.90 11.33 32.02
C VAL A 127 9.33 11.69 31.65
N LEU A 128 9.53 12.25 30.45
CA LEU A 128 10.86 12.56 29.95
C LEU A 128 11.43 13.88 30.52
N GLY A 129 10.64 14.63 31.28
CA GLY A 129 10.98 15.98 31.75
C GLY A 129 11.12 17.02 30.64
N GLN A 130 10.84 16.65 29.39
CA GLN A 130 11.02 17.47 28.20
C GLN A 130 10.17 16.96 27.01
N PRO A 131 9.88 17.82 26.02
CA PRO A 131 9.21 17.40 24.80
C PRO A 131 9.99 16.32 24.04
N ALA A 132 9.28 15.28 23.59
CA ALA A 132 9.84 14.21 22.77
C ALA A 132 9.94 14.61 21.29
N PRO A 133 10.94 14.13 20.54
CA PRO A 133 11.04 14.41 19.11
C PRO A 133 10.07 13.57 18.28
N TYR A 134 9.54 14.17 17.21
CA TYR A 134 8.76 13.48 16.19
C TYR A 134 9.30 13.72 14.78
N TRP A 135 9.44 12.64 14.02
CA TRP A 135 9.73 12.67 12.58
C TRP A 135 8.52 12.19 11.79
N PHE A 136 7.96 13.05 10.93
CA PHE A 136 7.02 12.61 9.91
C PHE A 136 7.70 11.59 8.98
N HIS A 137 6.95 10.58 8.53
CA HIS A 137 7.47 9.50 7.67
C HIS A 137 8.14 10.03 6.38
N THR A 138 7.74 11.19 5.88
CA THR A 138 8.34 11.86 4.70
C THR A 138 9.68 12.55 4.95
N VAL A 139 10.12 12.67 6.19
CA VAL A 139 11.41 13.27 6.60
C VAL A 139 12.12 12.42 7.67
N ARG A 140 11.78 11.13 7.72
CA ARG A 140 12.31 10.19 8.71
C ARG A 140 13.62 9.62 8.22
N ASP A 141 14.67 10.41 8.39
CA ASP A 141 16.02 10.07 7.98
C ASP A 141 16.79 9.38 9.11
N ARG A 142 17.48 8.28 8.78
CA ARG A 142 18.18 7.44 9.75
C ARG A 142 19.32 8.18 10.44
N ASP A 143 20.11 8.93 9.68
CA ASP A 143 21.30 9.60 10.19
C ASP A 143 20.89 10.82 11.03
N ALA A 144 19.83 11.52 10.62
CA ALA A 144 19.23 12.59 11.41
C ALA A 144 18.71 12.08 12.77
N ILE A 145 18.06 10.92 12.82
CA ILE A 145 17.61 10.31 14.09
C ILE A 145 18.81 9.89 14.94
N ALA A 146 19.83 9.26 14.36
CA ALA A 146 21.02 8.82 15.08
C ALA A 146 21.77 10.00 15.74
N ALA A 147 21.84 11.14 15.04
CA ALA A 147 22.50 12.36 15.49
C ALA A 147 21.67 13.18 16.48
N TRP A 148 20.36 12.94 16.58
CA TRP A 148 19.48 13.75 17.43
C TRP A 148 19.81 13.61 18.92
N ARG A 149 19.78 14.72 19.64
CA ARG A 149 19.84 14.79 21.11
C ARG A 149 18.84 15.84 21.59
N PRO A 150 18.37 15.77 22.84
CA PRO A 150 17.50 16.81 23.38
C PRO A 150 18.12 18.20 23.27
N GLY A 151 17.31 19.21 22.92
CA GLY A 151 17.74 20.59 22.71
C GLY A 151 18.36 20.89 21.34
N ILE A 152 18.70 19.89 20.52
CA ILE A 152 19.19 20.12 19.16
C ILE A 152 18.04 20.60 18.25
N PRO A 153 18.25 21.62 17.40
CA PRO A 153 17.23 22.07 16.46
C PRO A 153 16.86 20.98 15.44
N PRO A 154 15.64 21.04 14.85
CA PRO A 154 15.22 20.07 13.85
C PRO A 154 16.23 19.99 12.69
N ALA A 155 16.62 18.78 12.29
CA ALA A 155 17.47 18.58 11.11
C ALA A 155 16.75 19.02 9.83
N VAL A 156 17.49 19.45 8.81
CA VAL A 156 16.94 19.71 7.48
C VAL A 156 17.33 18.57 6.56
N VAL A 157 16.35 17.77 6.14
CA VAL A 157 16.59 16.55 5.36
C VAL A 157 15.78 16.54 4.07
N PRO A 158 16.26 15.90 2.99
CA PRO A 158 15.44 15.72 1.79
C PRO A 158 14.12 15.02 2.15
N ALA A 159 13.02 15.46 1.54
CA ALA A 159 11.76 14.75 1.69
C ALA A 159 11.88 13.38 1.01
N ARG A 160 12.01 12.33 1.82
CA ARG A 160 12.09 10.93 1.43
C ARG A 160 11.04 10.18 2.19
N ASP A 161 9.98 9.80 1.50
CA ASP A 161 8.97 8.92 2.04
C ASP A 161 9.57 7.52 2.25
N ILE A 162 9.61 7.08 3.50
CA ILE A 162 10.06 5.73 3.86
C ILE A 162 9.09 4.64 3.40
N VAL A 163 7.80 4.97 3.26
CA VAL A 163 6.74 4.05 2.82
C VAL A 163 6.82 3.85 1.32
N THR A 164 7.16 4.91 0.58
CA THR A 164 7.29 4.90 -0.89
C THR A 164 8.70 5.33 -1.32
N PRO A 165 9.75 4.53 -1.02
CA PRO A 165 11.11 4.91 -1.33
C PRO A 165 11.36 4.92 -2.85
N VAL A 166 11.81 6.07 -3.36
CA VAL A 166 12.04 6.27 -4.81
C VAL A 166 13.36 5.68 -5.33
N THR A 167 14.11 4.94 -4.51
CA THR A 167 15.46 4.45 -4.88
C THR A 167 15.43 3.58 -6.14
N ALA A 168 14.50 2.61 -6.21
CA ALA A 168 14.37 1.73 -7.36
C ALA A 168 14.03 2.49 -8.65
N LEU A 169 13.18 3.54 -8.56
CA LEU A 169 12.88 4.40 -9.71
C LEU A 169 14.11 5.12 -10.23
N VAL A 170 14.91 5.68 -9.31
CA VAL A 170 16.12 6.44 -9.66
C VAL A 170 17.19 5.52 -10.25
N GLU A 171 17.39 4.33 -9.68
CA GLU A 171 18.32 3.33 -10.19
C GLU A 171 17.90 2.83 -11.58
N LEU A 172 16.62 2.45 -11.76
CA LEU A 172 16.13 1.99 -13.06
C LEU A 172 16.29 3.06 -14.13
N ALA A 173 15.93 4.31 -13.81
CA ALA A 173 16.04 5.41 -14.75
C ALA A 173 17.49 5.80 -15.11
N ALA A 174 18.46 5.45 -14.26
CA ALA A 174 19.88 5.71 -14.51
C ALA A 174 20.54 4.63 -15.39
N ASP A 175 20.03 3.39 -15.33
CA ASP A 175 20.54 2.26 -16.13
C ASP A 175 19.91 2.17 -17.53
N GLU A 176 18.83 2.91 -17.75
CA GLU A 176 18.10 2.97 -19.02
C GLU A 176 18.81 3.88 -20.05
N PRO A 177 18.69 3.58 -21.37
CA PRO A 177 19.20 4.46 -22.42
C PRO A 177 18.59 5.87 -22.37
N ASP A 178 19.37 6.86 -22.78
CA ASP A 178 18.87 8.24 -22.91
C ASP A 178 17.64 8.31 -23.82
N GLY A 179 16.58 8.95 -23.33
CA GLY A 179 15.31 9.08 -24.05
C GLY A 179 14.40 7.85 -23.98
N SER A 180 14.74 6.82 -23.19
CA SER A 180 13.83 5.68 -23.02
C SER A 180 12.54 6.12 -22.29
N PRO A 181 11.35 5.64 -22.72
CA PRO A 181 10.10 5.93 -22.02
C PRO A 181 10.09 5.47 -20.56
N ALA A 182 10.80 4.38 -20.24
CA ALA A 182 10.94 3.87 -18.88
C ALA A 182 11.76 4.83 -18.00
N ALA A 183 12.88 5.36 -18.52
CA ALA A 183 13.68 6.36 -17.82
C ALA A 183 12.89 7.65 -17.55
N GLU A 184 12.19 8.17 -18.57
CA GLU A 184 11.40 9.39 -18.46
C GLU A 184 10.29 9.26 -17.40
N LEU A 185 9.55 8.14 -17.44
CA LEU A 185 8.52 7.80 -16.48
C LEU A 185 9.08 7.68 -15.04
N CYS A 186 10.15 6.92 -14.84
CA CYS A 186 10.74 6.72 -13.53
C CYS A 186 11.32 8.01 -12.94
N TRP A 187 11.96 8.85 -13.75
CA TRP A 187 12.41 10.17 -13.32
C TRP A 187 11.26 11.10 -12.94
N TYR A 188 10.18 11.11 -13.73
CA TYR A 188 8.97 11.86 -13.41
C TYR A 188 8.40 11.43 -12.06
N LEU A 189 8.15 10.13 -11.87
CA LEU A 189 7.58 9.59 -10.64
C LEU A 189 8.45 9.88 -9.42
N ALA A 190 9.77 9.64 -9.52
CA ALA A 190 10.69 9.91 -8.41
C ALA A 190 10.66 11.39 -7.97
N ARG A 191 10.53 12.32 -8.93
CA ARG A 191 10.42 13.76 -8.64
C ARG A 191 9.06 14.12 -8.06
N GLU A 192 7.98 13.58 -8.63
CA GLU A 192 6.61 13.85 -8.19
C GLU A 192 6.37 13.36 -6.76
N VAL A 193 6.85 12.16 -6.43
CA VAL A 193 6.73 11.58 -5.09
C VAL A 193 7.49 12.42 -4.07
N ARG A 194 8.73 12.82 -4.37
CA ARG A 194 9.50 13.72 -3.49
C ARG A 194 8.81 15.07 -3.30
N ARG A 195 8.23 15.64 -4.37
CA ARG A 195 7.49 16.90 -4.32
C ARG A 195 6.24 16.78 -3.45
N ARG A 196 5.45 15.73 -3.64
CA ARG A 196 4.27 15.43 -2.81
C ARG A 196 4.66 15.17 -1.36
N GLY A 197 5.76 14.44 -1.11
CA GLY A 197 6.33 14.22 0.21
C GLY A 197 6.71 15.53 0.90
N HIS A 198 7.39 16.44 0.19
CA HIS A 198 7.72 17.77 0.70
C HIS A 198 6.46 18.60 1.02
N ALA A 199 5.49 18.65 0.11
CA ALA A 199 4.24 19.38 0.32
C ALA A 199 3.43 18.79 1.50
N SER A 200 3.38 17.46 1.62
CA SER A 200 2.75 16.75 2.73
C SER A 200 3.43 17.09 4.06
N ALA A 201 4.76 16.93 4.15
CA ALA A 201 5.53 17.28 5.35
C ALA A 201 5.30 18.74 5.77
N THR A 202 5.34 19.67 4.81
CA THR A 202 5.16 21.11 5.07
C THR A 202 3.77 21.41 5.62
N ARG A 203 2.71 20.85 5.02
CA ARG A 203 1.33 20.99 5.52
C ARG A 203 1.19 20.38 6.92
N ASN A 204 1.70 19.18 7.14
CA ASN A 204 1.58 18.49 8.42
C ASN A 204 2.31 19.23 9.54
N ILE A 205 3.49 19.79 9.26
CA ILE A 205 4.23 20.66 10.19
C ILE A 205 3.42 21.93 10.50
N ALA A 206 2.79 22.54 9.49
CA ALA A 206 1.98 23.73 9.70
C ALA A 206 0.74 23.44 10.59
N GLU A 207 0.05 22.32 10.35
CA GLU A 207 -1.08 21.90 11.18
C GLU A 207 -0.67 21.56 12.62
N LEU A 208 0.46 20.87 12.80
CA LEU A 208 1.01 20.58 14.12
C LEU A 208 1.36 21.87 14.88
N ARG A 209 1.94 22.86 14.20
CA ARG A 209 2.22 24.18 14.79
C ARG A 209 0.96 24.94 15.18
N LYS A 210 -0.09 24.89 14.35
CA LYS A 210 -1.41 25.46 14.71
C LYS A 210 -1.97 24.80 15.95
N ASN A 211 -1.86 23.47 16.04
CA ASN A 211 -2.31 22.76 17.24
C ASN A 211 -1.53 23.17 18.49
N ALA A 212 -0.19 23.22 18.41
CA ALA A 212 0.65 23.66 19.51
C ALA A 212 0.31 25.09 19.97
N ALA A 213 0.10 26.01 19.01
CA ALA A 213 -0.29 27.39 19.30
C ALA A 213 -1.67 27.51 19.96
N ALA A 214 -2.56 26.55 19.73
CA ALA A 214 -3.87 26.45 20.39
C ALA A 214 -3.80 25.75 21.76
N GLY A 215 -2.61 25.41 22.26
CA GLY A 215 -2.42 24.72 23.53
C GLY A 215 -2.79 23.23 23.50
N GLY A 216 -2.89 22.63 22.32
CA GLY A 216 -3.13 21.20 22.20
C GLY A 216 -1.87 20.35 22.35
N ASP A 217 -2.02 19.04 22.21
CA ASP A 217 -0.99 18.05 22.54
C ASP A 217 0.32 18.21 21.73
N GLY A 218 0.27 18.83 20.55
CA GLY A 218 1.43 19.20 19.76
C GLY A 218 2.38 20.20 20.44
N ALA A 219 1.97 20.87 21.53
CA ALA A 219 2.84 21.70 22.36
C ALA A 219 3.86 20.88 23.18
N HIS A 220 3.63 19.57 23.33
CA HIS A 220 4.46 18.67 24.14
C HIS A 220 5.43 17.82 23.32
N LEU A 221 5.63 18.17 22.04
CA LEU A 221 6.61 17.52 21.17
C LEU A 221 7.48 18.55 20.45
N VAL A 222 8.62 18.10 19.96
CA VAL A 222 9.49 18.88 19.07
C VAL A 222 9.65 18.16 17.72
N LEU A 223 9.91 18.92 16.67
CA LEU A 223 10.21 18.31 15.37
C LEU A 223 11.64 17.78 15.38
N GLY A 224 11.81 16.51 15.02
CA GLY A 224 13.14 15.92 14.82
C GLY A 224 13.76 16.33 13.48
N ALA A 225 12.93 16.60 12.46
CA ALA A 225 13.38 17.11 11.17
C ALA A 225 12.29 17.92 10.44
N GLY A 226 12.74 18.79 9.52
CA GLY A 226 11.93 19.46 8.52
C GLY A 226 12.41 19.16 7.10
N PRO A 227 11.54 19.31 6.09
CA PRO A 227 11.90 19.02 4.72
C PRO A 227 12.82 20.12 4.15
N ALA A 228 13.90 19.71 3.47
CA ALA A 228 14.75 20.60 2.70
C ALA A 228 13.95 21.29 1.58
N ALA A 229 14.36 22.52 1.23
CA ALA A 229 13.71 23.29 0.18
C ALA A 229 13.79 22.55 -1.17
N VAL A 230 12.67 22.53 -1.90
CA VAL A 230 12.63 22.01 -3.28
C VAL A 230 13.19 23.09 -4.20
N THR A 231 14.35 22.82 -4.79
CA THR A 231 15.03 23.76 -5.71
C THR A 231 14.64 23.57 -7.18
N ARG A 232 14.10 22.40 -7.54
CA ARG A 232 13.69 22.09 -8.91
C ARG A 232 12.23 22.52 -9.15
N PRO A 233 11.88 22.93 -10.38
CA PRO A 233 10.48 23.17 -10.73
C PRO A 233 9.67 21.88 -10.62
N ALA A 234 8.34 22.03 -10.59
CA ALA A 234 7.43 20.90 -10.66
C ALA A 234 7.74 20.06 -11.92
N PRO A 235 7.80 18.72 -11.80
CA PRO A 235 8.06 17.89 -12.95
C PRO A 235 6.88 17.99 -13.92
N GLN A 236 7.17 18.14 -15.21
CA GLN A 236 6.16 18.03 -16.24
C GLN A 236 5.79 16.56 -16.40
N GLU A 237 4.50 16.27 -16.41
CA GLU A 237 4.01 14.91 -16.61
C GLU A 237 4.25 14.45 -18.06
N PRO A 238 4.88 13.28 -18.27
CA PRO A 238 5.04 12.72 -19.60
C PRO A 238 3.68 12.43 -20.26
N PRO A 239 3.56 12.55 -21.60
CA PRO A 239 2.35 12.18 -22.32
C PRO A 239 1.91 10.75 -22.00
N GLU A 240 0.59 10.48 -21.98
CA GLU A 240 0.03 9.15 -21.63
C GLU A 240 0.70 8.01 -22.42
N MET A 241 0.94 8.20 -23.73
CA MET A 241 1.60 7.20 -24.57
C MET A 241 3.01 6.86 -24.09
N VAL A 242 3.79 7.85 -23.64
CA VAL A 242 5.14 7.65 -23.10
C VAL A 242 5.06 6.89 -21.78
N ARG A 243 4.13 7.25 -20.90
CA ARG A 243 3.94 6.55 -19.61
C ARG A 243 3.55 5.08 -19.81
N ARG A 244 2.61 4.80 -20.73
CA ARG A 244 2.19 3.44 -21.06
C ARG A 244 3.32 2.63 -21.69
N ALA A 245 4.09 3.23 -22.60
CA ALA A 245 5.25 2.57 -23.19
C ALA A 245 6.33 2.26 -22.14
N GLY A 246 6.58 3.19 -21.22
CA GLY A 246 7.49 2.99 -20.09
C GLY A 246 7.04 1.86 -19.18
N TRP A 247 5.76 1.84 -18.80
CA TRP A 247 5.22 0.74 -17.99
C TRP A 247 5.25 -0.60 -18.70
N LEU A 248 4.88 -0.66 -19.97
CA LEU A 248 4.97 -1.89 -20.77
C LEU A 248 6.39 -2.46 -20.73
N SER A 249 7.39 -1.63 -21.06
CA SER A 249 8.80 -2.01 -21.03
C SER A 249 9.25 -2.49 -19.65
N ILE A 250 8.82 -1.83 -18.56
CA ILE A 250 9.15 -2.25 -17.19
C ILE A 250 8.46 -3.58 -16.86
N THR A 251 7.18 -3.74 -17.19
CA THR A 251 6.40 -4.92 -16.80
C THR A 251 6.81 -6.21 -17.55
N GLU A 252 7.41 -6.08 -18.72
CA GLU A 252 7.93 -7.21 -19.50
C GLU A 252 9.31 -7.70 -19.00
N ARG A 253 10.00 -6.88 -18.19
CA ARG A 253 11.32 -7.24 -17.64
C ARG A 253 11.21 -8.34 -16.56
N ARG A 254 12.31 -9.09 -16.41
CA ARG A 254 12.46 -10.23 -15.49
C ARG A 254 13.46 -9.99 -14.36
N ASP A 255 14.04 -8.78 -14.28
CA ASP A 255 15.04 -8.44 -13.28
C ASP A 255 14.45 -7.83 -12.00
N VAL A 256 15.22 -7.94 -10.92
CA VAL A 256 14.83 -7.52 -9.57
C VAL A 256 14.54 -6.02 -9.49
N LEU A 257 15.20 -5.19 -10.30
CA LEU A 257 15.02 -3.75 -10.24
C LEU A 257 13.66 -3.35 -10.84
N ALA A 258 13.27 -3.96 -11.96
CA ALA A 258 11.93 -3.82 -12.52
C ALA A 258 10.84 -4.27 -11.53
N HIS A 259 11.04 -5.38 -10.82
CA HIS A 259 10.13 -5.84 -9.77
C HIS A 259 9.95 -4.82 -8.65
N ARG A 260 11.05 -4.21 -8.17
CA ARG A 260 10.99 -3.16 -7.13
C ARG A 260 10.28 -1.90 -7.61
N VAL A 261 10.46 -1.52 -8.88
CA VAL A 261 9.75 -0.38 -9.48
C VAL A 261 8.25 -0.65 -9.62
N ALA A 262 7.87 -1.87 -10.00
CA ALA A 262 6.48 -2.26 -10.10
C ALA A 262 5.80 -2.32 -8.72
N ASP A 263 6.45 -2.90 -7.71
CA ASP A 263 5.96 -2.91 -6.32
C ASP A 263 5.80 -1.48 -5.78
N PHE A 264 6.72 -0.57 -6.11
CA PHE A 264 6.55 0.85 -5.83
C PHE A 264 5.25 1.40 -6.47
N ALA A 265 5.02 1.11 -7.75
CA ALA A 265 3.87 1.64 -8.49
C ALA A 265 2.53 1.15 -7.92
N GLN A 266 2.44 -0.14 -7.60
CA GLN A 266 1.24 -0.71 -6.98
C GLN A 266 0.90 -0.02 -5.66
N ARG A 267 1.91 0.26 -4.82
CA ARG A 267 1.71 0.99 -3.55
C ARG A 267 1.40 2.47 -3.74
N TRP A 268 1.86 3.07 -4.84
CA TRP A 268 1.68 4.48 -5.13
C TRP A 268 0.29 4.84 -5.66
N ASP A 269 -0.17 4.11 -6.68
CA ASP A 269 -1.41 4.41 -7.39
C ASP A 269 -2.19 3.16 -7.86
N GLY A 270 -1.83 1.97 -7.36
CA GLY A 270 -2.47 0.72 -7.77
C GLY A 270 -2.08 0.28 -9.19
N GLY A 271 -1.03 0.86 -9.80
CA GLY A 271 -0.66 0.56 -11.18
C GLY A 271 -1.64 1.19 -12.17
N GLN A 272 -2.18 2.37 -11.86
CA GLN A 272 -3.24 3.01 -12.64
C GLN A 272 -2.91 3.17 -14.15
N ASP A 273 -1.63 3.38 -14.47
CA ASP A 273 -1.13 3.59 -15.83
C ASP A 273 -0.52 2.31 -16.47
N TRP A 274 -0.66 1.14 -15.82
CA TRP A 274 -0.26 -0.13 -16.41
C TRP A 274 -1.11 -0.47 -17.64
N HIS A 275 -0.58 -1.33 -18.50
CA HIS A 275 -1.36 -1.84 -19.62
C HIS A 275 -2.44 -2.85 -19.15
N THR A 276 -2.22 -3.49 -18.01
CA THR A 276 -3.15 -4.35 -17.29
C THR A 276 -4.11 -3.56 -16.39
N GLY A 277 -5.26 -4.19 -16.16
CA GLY A 277 -6.35 -3.74 -15.33
C GLY A 277 -6.44 -4.48 -14.00
N ALA A 278 -7.66 -4.65 -13.49
CA ALA A 278 -7.92 -5.38 -12.25
C ALA A 278 -7.44 -6.84 -12.32
N VAL A 279 -6.97 -7.36 -11.19
CA VAL A 279 -6.76 -8.81 -11.01
C VAL A 279 -8.12 -9.48 -10.90
N THR A 280 -8.31 -10.58 -11.64
CA THR A 280 -9.58 -11.30 -11.69
C THR A 280 -9.38 -12.79 -11.53
N SER A 281 -10.39 -13.46 -10.98
CA SER A 281 -10.43 -14.91 -10.80
C SER A 281 -11.45 -15.52 -11.74
N VAL A 282 -11.00 -16.45 -12.57
CA VAL A 282 -11.84 -17.20 -13.50
C VAL A 282 -11.93 -18.65 -13.03
N TYR A 283 -13.14 -19.18 -13.03
CA TYR A 283 -13.41 -20.59 -12.69
C TYR A 283 -13.81 -21.35 -13.95
N PRO A 284 -12.93 -22.16 -14.57
CA PRO A 284 -13.21 -22.83 -15.84
C PRO A 284 -14.42 -23.77 -15.80
N GLN A 285 -14.77 -24.29 -14.62
CA GLN A 285 -15.93 -25.17 -14.44
C GLN A 285 -17.24 -24.42 -14.25
N ALA A 286 -17.20 -23.11 -13.99
CA ALA A 286 -18.39 -22.32 -13.71
C ALA A 286 -19.25 -22.10 -14.97
N CYS A 287 -18.65 -22.01 -16.16
CA CYS A 287 -19.40 -21.87 -17.41
C CYS A 287 -18.61 -22.28 -18.67
N PRO A 288 -19.29 -22.51 -19.81
CA PRO A 288 -18.63 -22.85 -21.08
C PRO A 288 -17.66 -21.79 -21.59
N THR A 289 -17.96 -20.50 -21.40
CA THR A 289 -17.10 -19.39 -21.86
C THR A 289 -15.78 -19.33 -21.09
N ALA A 290 -15.82 -19.53 -19.77
CA ALA A 290 -14.61 -19.62 -18.96
C ALA A 290 -13.78 -20.85 -19.35
N ARG A 291 -14.43 -21.98 -19.69
CA ARG A 291 -13.75 -23.18 -20.18
C ARG A 291 -13.07 -22.94 -21.53
N GLU A 292 -13.75 -22.30 -22.47
CA GLU A 292 -13.19 -21.92 -23.78
C GLU A 292 -11.93 -21.05 -23.61
N TRP A 293 -11.99 -20.03 -22.74
CA TRP A 293 -10.83 -19.21 -22.44
C TRP A 293 -9.70 -20.02 -21.77
N ALA A 294 -10.00 -20.88 -20.80
CA ALA A 294 -9.00 -21.69 -20.13
C ALA A 294 -8.28 -22.68 -21.07
N GLN A 295 -8.99 -23.22 -22.06
CA GLN A 295 -8.44 -24.18 -23.03
C GLN A 295 -7.37 -23.59 -23.96
N ARG A 296 -7.35 -22.26 -24.17
CA ARG A 296 -6.32 -21.61 -25.01
C ARG A 296 -5.02 -21.30 -24.27
N LEU A 297 -5.00 -21.43 -22.95
CA LEU A 297 -3.84 -21.09 -22.15
C LEU A 297 -2.71 -22.10 -22.39
N VAL A 298 -1.48 -21.60 -22.39
CA VAL A 298 -0.28 -22.41 -22.58
C VAL A 298 0.62 -22.32 -21.34
N PRO A 299 1.37 -23.36 -20.97
CA PRO A 299 2.36 -23.26 -19.90
C PRO A 299 3.37 -22.14 -20.16
N ALA A 300 3.73 -21.40 -19.11
CA ALA A 300 4.87 -20.47 -19.18
C ALA A 300 6.18 -21.27 -19.25
N ASP A 301 7.25 -20.65 -19.78
CA ASP A 301 8.57 -21.28 -19.85
C ASP A 301 9.18 -21.41 -18.44
N PRO A 302 9.32 -22.63 -17.88
CA PRO A 302 9.84 -22.81 -16.53
C PRO A 302 11.34 -22.51 -16.41
N GLY A 303 12.05 -22.36 -17.54
CA GLY A 303 13.48 -22.04 -17.58
C GLY A 303 13.81 -20.56 -17.40
N GLN A 304 12.81 -19.67 -17.37
CA GLN A 304 13.02 -18.23 -17.29
C GLN A 304 12.58 -17.66 -15.92
N PRO A 305 13.30 -16.69 -15.35
CA PRO A 305 12.82 -15.96 -14.18
C PRO A 305 11.51 -15.23 -14.50
N PRO A 306 10.54 -15.10 -13.59
CA PRO A 306 9.24 -14.51 -13.91
C PRO A 306 9.36 -13.02 -14.32
N THR A 307 8.54 -12.59 -15.27
CA THR A 307 8.32 -11.16 -15.56
C THR A 307 7.72 -10.46 -14.35
N VAL A 308 7.59 -9.13 -14.39
CA VAL A 308 6.92 -8.39 -13.33
C VAL A 308 5.49 -8.88 -13.08
N LEU A 309 4.69 -9.01 -14.14
CA LEU A 309 3.28 -9.39 -13.97
C LEU A 309 3.13 -10.82 -13.46
N GLU A 310 4.00 -11.74 -13.92
CA GLU A 310 4.09 -13.12 -13.44
C GLU A 310 4.44 -13.16 -11.96
N LYS A 311 5.46 -12.39 -11.56
CA LYS A 311 5.90 -12.32 -10.16
C LYS A 311 4.81 -11.76 -9.26
N VAL A 312 4.11 -10.70 -9.67
CA VAL A 312 3.00 -10.13 -8.89
C VAL A 312 1.91 -11.19 -8.68
N LEU A 313 1.57 -12.01 -9.69
CA LEU A 313 0.60 -13.09 -9.49
C LEU A 313 1.12 -14.14 -8.50
N LEU A 314 2.37 -14.58 -8.66
CA LEU A 314 3.00 -15.58 -7.79
C LEU A 314 3.10 -15.12 -6.33
N ASP A 315 3.46 -13.85 -6.09
CA ASP A 315 3.55 -13.27 -4.74
C ASP A 315 2.17 -13.16 -4.08
N ASN A 316 1.08 -13.15 -4.86
CA ASN A 316 -0.31 -13.22 -4.39
C ASN A 316 -0.91 -14.63 -4.44
N GLY A 317 -0.12 -15.63 -4.86
CA GLY A 317 -0.49 -17.04 -4.89
C GLY A 317 -0.71 -17.60 -3.49
N ARG A 318 -1.44 -18.71 -3.39
CA ARG A 318 -1.75 -19.33 -2.10
C ARG A 318 -0.73 -20.40 -1.72
N ASP A 319 -0.15 -21.06 -2.72
CA ASP A 319 0.75 -22.17 -2.52
C ASP A 319 1.78 -22.23 -3.66
N ALA A 320 2.96 -21.70 -3.39
CA ALA A 320 4.04 -21.63 -4.38
C ALA A 320 4.49 -23.01 -4.88
N ASP A 321 4.22 -24.09 -4.14
CA ASP A 321 4.63 -25.44 -4.51
C ASP A 321 3.65 -26.11 -5.48
N THR A 322 2.40 -25.65 -5.55
CA THR A 322 1.36 -26.26 -6.40
C THR A 322 0.80 -25.33 -7.48
N ASP A 323 0.94 -24.01 -7.32
CA ASP A 323 0.46 -23.05 -8.30
C ASP A 323 1.27 -23.15 -9.61
N VAL A 324 0.59 -23.17 -10.76
CA VAL A 324 1.21 -23.32 -12.09
C VAL A 324 1.06 -22.04 -12.90
N LEU A 325 2.17 -21.52 -13.40
CA LEU A 325 2.17 -20.35 -14.27
C LEU A 325 1.85 -20.73 -15.72
N LEU A 326 0.86 -20.07 -16.28
CA LEU A 326 0.38 -20.17 -17.66
C LEU A 326 0.45 -18.80 -18.31
N ASN A 327 0.24 -18.77 -19.63
CA ASN A 327 0.20 -17.57 -20.45
C ASN A 327 -1.02 -17.61 -21.36
N ASP A 328 -1.71 -16.48 -21.48
CA ASP A 328 -2.72 -16.24 -22.49
C ASP A 328 -2.05 -15.67 -23.75
N PRO A 329 -1.85 -16.48 -24.81
CA PRO A 329 -1.10 -16.02 -26.00
C PRO A 329 -1.85 -14.95 -26.80
N VAL A 330 -3.15 -14.80 -26.61
CA VAL A 330 -3.97 -13.80 -27.32
C VAL A 330 -3.87 -12.44 -26.63
N ALA A 331 -3.91 -12.44 -25.29
CA ALA A 331 -3.81 -11.21 -24.51
C ALA A 331 -2.37 -10.82 -24.14
N ALA A 332 -1.41 -11.75 -24.32
CA ALA A 332 -0.05 -11.65 -23.81
C ALA A 332 -0.02 -11.39 -22.29
N LEU A 333 -0.90 -12.09 -21.56
CA LEU A 333 -1.05 -11.94 -20.11
C LEU A 333 -0.70 -13.22 -19.38
N PRO A 334 0.01 -13.11 -18.24
CA PRO A 334 0.23 -14.27 -17.39
C PRO A 334 -1.07 -14.68 -16.68
N VAL A 335 -1.18 -15.97 -16.42
CA VAL A 335 -2.29 -16.59 -15.68
C VAL A 335 -1.70 -17.54 -14.65
N LEU A 336 -2.06 -17.38 -13.38
CA LEU A 336 -1.71 -18.33 -12.33
C LEU A 336 -2.85 -19.32 -12.13
N HIS A 337 -2.60 -20.59 -12.40
CA HIS A 337 -3.52 -21.67 -12.08
C HIS A 337 -3.27 -22.12 -10.64
N SER A 338 -4.13 -21.68 -9.74
CA SER A 338 -3.97 -21.98 -8.32
C SER A 338 -4.63 -23.30 -7.94
N ALA A 339 -3.95 -24.05 -7.07
CA ALA A 339 -4.39 -25.36 -6.55
C ALA A 339 -4.95 -26.32 -7.63
N PRO A 340 -4.20 -26.56 -8.73
CA PRO A 340 -4.65 -27.39 -9.84
C PRO A 340 -5.04 -28.80 -9.37
N GLY A 341 -6.14 -29.33 -9.92
CA GLY A 341 -6.65 -30.65 -9.56
C GLY A 341 -7.45 -30.71 -8.25
N THR A 342 -7.62 -29.58 -7.55
CA THR A 342 -8.49 -29.50 -6.38
C THR A 342 -9.87 -28.95 -6.74
N PRO A 343 -10.90 -29.16 -5.88
CA PRO A 343 -12.22 -28.53 -6.06
C PRO A 343 -12.19 -26.99 -6.03
N ASN A 344 -11.14 -26.39 -5.47
CA ASN A 344 -10.96 -24.95 -5.35
C ASN A 344 -10.09 -24.36 -6.47
N ALA A 345 -9.73 -25.16 -7.49
CA ALA A 345 -8.88 -24.72 -8.58
C ALA A 345 -9.49 -23.53 -9.33
N ASN A 346 -8.71 -22.48 -9.51
CA ASN A 346 -9.12 -21.30 -10.27
C ASN A 346 -7.92 -20.68 -11.00
N LEU A 347 -8.22 -19.78 -11.93
CA LEU A 347 -7.24 -19.08 -12.74
C LEU A 347 -7.23 -17.62 -12.33
N PHE A 348 -6.10 -17.13 -11.83
CA PHE A 348 -5.89 -15.72 -11.52
C PHE A 348 -5.14 -15.05 -12.67
N THR A 349 -5.65 -13.92 -13.15
CA THR A 349 -5.00 -13.16 -14.22
C THR A 349 -5.38 -11.68 -14.10
N TYR A 350 -4.93 -10.88 -15.05
CA TYR A 350 -5.34 -9.48 -15.19
C TYR A 350 -6.41 -9.35 -16.26
N THR A 351 -7.30 -8.39 -16.08
CA THR A 351 -8.01 -7.78 -17.21
C THR A 351 -7.07 -6.84 -17.95
N LEU A 352 -7.42 -6.41 -19.16
CA LEU A 352 -6.69 -5.35 -19.85
C LEU A 352 -7.40 -4.01 -19.62
N GLN A 353 -6.66 -2.90 -19.61
CA GLN A 353 -7.32 -1.59 -19.63
C GLN A 353 -7.90 -1.24 -21.01
N ARG A 354 -7.39 -1.86 -22.07
CA ARG A 354 -7.81 -1.68 -23.48
C ARG A 354 -7.62 -2.99 -24.21
N LEU A 355 -8.55 -3.36 -25.08
CA LEU A 355 -8.36 -4.56 -25.90
C LEU A 355 -7.37 -4.26 -27.05
N PRO A 356 -6.34 -5.10 -27.27
CA PRO A 356 -5.30 -4.89 -28.27
C PRO A 356 -5.78 -5.38 -29.65
N THR A 357 -6.99 -5.01 -30.04
CA THR A 357 -7.63 -5.42 -31.30
C THR A 357 -8.34 -4.26 -31.96
N ARG A 358 -8.55 -4.38 -33.27
CA ARG A 358 -9.41 -3.47 -34.06
C ARG A 358 -10.69 -4.16 -34.52
N SER A 359 -10.85 -5.45 -34.23
CA SER A 359 -12.03 -6.22 -34.60
C SER A 359 -13.22 -5.74 -33.76
N PRO A 360 -14.31 -5.24 -34.37
CA PRO A 360 -15.41 -4.66 -33.61
C PRO A 360 -16.04 -5.62 -32.59
N LEU A 361 -16.70 -5.05 -31.58
CA LEU A 361 -17.52 -5.81 -30.62
C LEU A 361 -18.59 -6.62 -31.36
N ALA A 362 -18.60 -7.95 -31.19
CA ALA A 362 -19.64 -8.84 -31.71
C ALA A 362 -20.67 -9.20 -30.63
N ALA A 363 -20.23 -9.48 -29.41
CA ALA A 363 -21.11 -9.79 -28.30
C ALA A 363 -20.46 -9.50 -26.94
N VAL A 364 -21.32 -9.26 -25.94
CA VAL A 364 -20.97 -9.27 -24.51
C VAL A 364 -21.57 -10.54 -23.90
N ILE A 365 -20.77 -11.29 -23.15
CA ILE A 365 -21.20 -12.52 -22.49
C ILE A 365 -21.04 -12.32 -20.98
N LEU A 366 -22.13 -12.51 -20.24
CA LEU A 366 -22.20 -12.32 -18.80
C LEU A 366 -22.40 -13.70 -18.17
N SER A 367 -21.43 -14.14 -17.38
CA SER A 367 -21.49 -15.50 -16.83
C SER A 367 -20.68 -15.61 -15.54
N SER A 368 -21.28 -16.20 -14.51
CA SER A 368 -20.59 -16.57 -13.27
C SER A 368 -19.77 -15.40 -12.67
N ASN A 369 -20.39 -14.22 -12.59
CA ASN A 369 -19.78 -12.96 -12.16
C ASN A 369 -18.61 -12.45 -13.03
N THR A 370 -18.36 -13.05 -14.20
CA THR A 370 -17.34 -12.62 -15.15
C THR A 370 -18.00 -12.00 -16.37
N CYS A 371 -17.45 -10.87 -16.83
CA CYS A 371 -17.87 -10.21 -18.06
C CYS A 371 -16.85 -10.50 -19.17
N TRP A 372 -17.34 -11.00 -20.30
CA TRP A 372 -16.51 -11.32 -21.46
C TRP A 372 -16.91 -10.50 -22.67
N VAL A 373 -15.92 -10.19 -23.51
CA VAL A 373 -16.10 -9.53 -24.79
C VAL A 373 -15.72 -10.52 -25.89
N ARG A 374 -16.62 -10.72 -26.86
CA ARG A 374 -16.32 -11.43 -28.10
C ARG A 374 -16.27 -10.44 -29.24
N THR A 375 -15.19 -10.45 -30.01
CA THR A 375 -15.02 -9.62 -31.21
C THR A 375 -15.49 -10.35 -32.48
N GLN A 376 -15.65 -9.63 -33.60
CA GLN A 376 -16.16 -10.18 -34.87
C GLN A 376 -15.26 -11.26 -35.49
N ASP A 377 -13.96 -11.22 -35.18
CA ASP A 377 -13.00 -12.28 -35.52
C ASP A 377 -13.10 -13.51 -34.59
N SER A 378 -14.15 -13.56 -33.76
CA SER A 378 -14.42 -14.59 -32.77
C SER A 378 -13.42 -14.67 -31.61
N THR A 379 -12.53 -13.68 -31.46
CA THR A 379 -11.61 -13.64 -30.31
C THR A 379 -12.38 -13.34 -29.02
N LEU A 380 -12.09 -14.12 -27.99
CA LEU A 380 -12.65 -13.97 -26.65
C LEU A 380 -11.69 -13.19 -25.74
N TRP A 381 -12.22 -12.21 -25.02
CA TRP A 381 -11.47 -11.36 -24.09
C TRP A 381 -12.20 -11.30 -22.75
N LEU A 382 -11.46 -11.16 -21.66
CA LEU A 382 -12.03 -10.59 -20.44
C LEU A 382 -12.37 -9.12 -20.73
N ALA A 383 -13.53 -8.67 -20.25
CA ALA A 383 -13.94 -7.29 -20.45
C ALA A 383 -12.93 -6.32 -19.77
N PRO A 384 -12.59 -5.18 -20.42
CA PRO A 384 -11.67 -4.23 -19.82
C PRO A 384 -12.14 -3.69 -18.48
N GLU A 385 -11.25 -3.69 -17.49
CA GLU A 385 -11.57 -3.25 -16.13
C GLU A 385 -10.37 -2.51 -15.53
N ARG A 386 -10.63 -1.52 -14.66
CA ARG A 386 -9.58 -0.83 -13.91
C ARG A 386 -9.60 -1.33 -12.46
N ASP A 387 -8.43 -1.46 -11.86
CA ASP A 387 -8.33 -1.88 -10.47
C ASP A 387 -9.09 -0.93 -9.53
N GLY A 388 -9.76 -1.51 -8.53
CA GLY A 388 -10.57 -0.78 -7.54
C GLY A 388 -11.96 -0.32 -7.98
N TRP A 389 -12.36 -0.49 -9.26
CA TRP A 389 -13.62 0.08 -9.77
C TRP A 389 -14.73 -0.93 -10.06
N GLY A 390 -14.39 -2.20 -10.31
CA GLY A 390 -15.37 -3.28 -10.46
C GLY A 390 -16.23 -3.16 -11.72
N ILE A 391 -16.40 -4.26 -12.45
CA ILE A 391 -17.54 -4.42 -13.37
C ILE A 391 -18.45 -5.55 -12.91
N GLY A 392 -19.75 -5.42 -13.13
CA GLY A 392 -20.72 -6.44 -12.74
C GLY A 392 -22.08 -6.26 -13.41
N PHE A 393 -22.99 -7.20 -13.18
CA PHE A 393 -24.32 -7.24 -13.77
C PHE A 393 -25.31 -7.90 -12.80
N GLY A 394 -26.62 -7.78 -13.06
CA GLY A 394 -27.66 -8.40 -12.23
C GLY A 394 -28.01 -7.65 -10.94
N TYR A 395 -27.55 -6.40 -10.78
CA TYR A 395 -27.87 -5.55 -9.64
C TYR A 395 -27.75 -4.06 -9.99
N SER A 396 -28.26 -3.18 -9.13
CA SER A 396 -28.34 -1.73 -9.38
C SER A 396 -27.16 -0.90 -8.84
N GLY A 397 -26.02 -1.53 -8.53
CA GLY A 397 -24.87 -0.84 -7.94
C GLY A 397 -23.85 -0.33 -8.95
N SER A 398 -22.74 0.21 -8.43
CA SER A 398 -21.71 0.90 -9.22
C SER A 398 -21.12 0.03 -10.32
N GLY A 399 -20.80 -1.24 -10.05
CA GLY A 399 -20.21 -2.12 -11.07
C GLY A 399 -21.10 -2.35 -12.29
N CYS A 400 -22.43 -2.33 -12.12
CA CYS A 400 -23.37 -2.41 -13.25
C CYS A 400 -23.41 -1.11 -14.07
N HIS A 401 -23.30 0.05 -13.42
CA HIS A 401 -23.13 1.32 -14.12
C HIS A 401 -21.81 1.36 -14.89
N THR A 402 -20.70 0.92 -14.27
CA THR A 402 -19.38 0.84 -14.90
C THR A 402 -19.41 -0.08 -16.13
N LEU A 403 -20.04 -1.26 -16.02
CA LEU A 403 -20.20 -2.18 -17.14
C LEU A 403 -21.05 -1.58 -18.27
N ALA A 404 -22.18 -0.95 -17.95
CA ALA A 404 -23.02 -0.30 -18.96
C ALA A 404 -22.27 0.80 -19.70
N ARG A 405 -21.43 1.58 -18.98
CA ARG A 405 -20.60 2.61 -19.59
C ARG A 405 -19.50 2.02 -20.46
N LEU A 406 -18.86 0.94 -19.99
CA LEU A 406 -17.88 0.21 -20.78
C LEU A 406 -18.49 -0.29 -22.10
N VAL A 407 -19.66 -0.94 -22.05
CA VAL A 407 -20.32 -1.45 -23.24
C VAL A 407 -20.67 -0.33 -24.22
N ASP A 408 -21.18 0.80 -23.72
CA ASP A 408 -21.49 1.98 -24.54
C ASP A 408 -20.28 2.46 -25.36
N VAL A 409 -19.10 2.58 -24.73
CA VAL A 409 -17.88 3.02 -25.42
C VAL A 409 -17.29 1.94 -26.34
N LEU A 410 -17.35 0.66 -25.95
CA LEU A 410 -16.86 -0.45 -26.78
C LEU A 410 -17.70 -0.68 -28.04
N LEU A 411 -18.96 -0.24 -28.03
CA LEU A 411 -19.80 -0.25 -29.23
C LEU A 411 -19.24 0.68 -30.31
N ASP A 412 -18.64 1.81 -29.93
CA ASP A 412 -18.09 2.78 -30.88
C ASP A 412 -16.59 2.56 -31.15
N ASP A 413 -15.81 2.17 -30.14
CA ASP A 413 -14.39 1.87 -30.24
C ASP A 413 -14.01 0.68 -29.34
N ILE A 414 -13.70 -0.46 -29.94
CA ILE A 414 -13.31 -1.68 -29.21
C ILE A 414 -12.02 -1.50 -28.39
N SER A 415 -11.18 -0.52 -28.74
CA SER A 415 -9.93 -0.19 -28.06
C SER A 415 -10.08 0.93 -27.02
N ALA A 416 -11.33 1.35 -26.76
CA ALA A 416 -11.66 2.31 -25.72
C ALA A 416 -11.10 1.85 -24.35
N PRO A 417 -10.66 2.79 -23.51
CA PRO A 417 -10.19 2.46 -22.18
C PRO A 417 -11.34 1.90 -21.32
N ALA A 418 -10.98 1.08 -20.35
CA ALA A 418 -11.88 0.65 -19.30
C ALA A 418 -12.53 1.87 -18.63
N ALA A 419 -13.82 1.75 -18.31
CA ALA A 419 -14.60 2.83 -17.71
C ALA A 419 -14.02 3.23 -16.34
N LYS A 420 -14.14 4.51 -15.99
CA LYS A 420 -13.62 5.09 -14.74
C LYS A 420 -14.67 5.95 -14.04
N PRO A 421 -14.48 6.23 -12.74
CA PRO A 421 -15.32 7.19 -12.03
C PRO A 421 -15.31 8.57 -12.70
N GLY A 422 -16.46 9.21 -12.71
CA GLY A 422 -16.64 10.53 -13.33
C GLY A 422 -16.82 10.47 -14.85
N ASP A 423 -16.78 9.29 -15.47
CA ASP A 423 -17.25 9.13 -16.84
C ASP A 423 -18.75 9.50 -16.93
N PRO A 424 -19.21 9.95 -18.11
CA PRO A 424 -20.63 10.23 -18.34
C PRO A 424 -21.51 9.05 -17.98
N ALA A 425 -22.73 9.33 -17.52
CA ALA A 425 -23.71 8.29 -17.22
C ALA A 425 -23.98 7.43 -18.47
N PRO A 426 -24.06 6.09 -18.33
CA PRO A 426 -24.36 5.22 -19.45
C PRO A 426 -25.80 5.44 -19.95
N PRO A 427 -26.11 5.09 -21.21
CA PRO A 427 -27.47 5.04 -21.72
C PRO A 427 -28.37 4.18 -20.83
N GLN A 428 -29.56 4.69 -20.49
CA GLN A 428 -30.44 4.05 -19.50
C GLN A 428 -30.89 2.64 -19.92
N GLY A 429 -31.14 2.42 -21.21
CA GLY A 429 -31.55 1.11 -21.71
C GLY A 429 -30.45 0.05 -21.59
N LEU A 430 -29.17 0.42 -21.81
CA LEU A 430 -28.03 -0.46 -21.54
C LEU A 430 -27.91 -0.79 -20.04
N PHE A 431 -28.05 0.21 -19.18
CA PHE A 431 -28.03 -0.01 -17.74
C PHE A 431 -29.15 -0.96 -17.28
N HIS A 432 -30.38 -0.75 -17.76
CA HIS A 432 -31.50 -1.63 -17.44
C HIS A 432 -31.28 -3.06 -17.94
N LEU A 433 -30.82 -3.22 -19.18
CA LEU A 433 -30.53 -4.54 -19.77
C LEU A 433 -29.54 -5.34 -18.89
N LEU A 434 -28.46 -4.69 -18.44
CA LEU A 434 -27.40 -5.32 -17.65
C LEU A 434 -27.80 -5.52 -16.18
N ARG A 435 -28.59 -4.60 -15.62
CA ARG A 435 -29.16 -4.73 -14.27
C ARG A 435 -30.11 -5.92 -14.19
N ASP A 436 -30.94 -6.11 -15.22
CA ASP A 436 -31.99 -7.14 -15.26
C ASP A 436 -31.47 -8.47 -15.80
N THR A 437 -30.18 -8.56 -16.15
CA THR A 437 -29.53 -9.83 -16.51
C THR A 437 -29.54 -10.78 -15.31
N PRO A 438 -30.04 -12.01 -15.43
CA PRO A 438 -29.95 -13.00 -14.36
C PRO A 438 -28.51 -13.25 -13.93
N GLY A 439 -28.27 -13.27 -12.62
CA GLY A 439 -26.95 -13.58 -12.05
C GLY A 439 -26.58 -15.06 -12.14
N ASP A 440 -27.58 -15.92 -12.32
CA ASP A 440 -27.44 -17.35 -12.52
C ASP A 440 -27.37 -17.72 -14.01
N GLY A 441 -26.35 -18.48 -14.38
CA GLY A 441 -26.16 -18.97 -15.74
C GLY A 441 -25.29 -18.08 -16.62
N THR A 442 -25.52 -18.17 -17.93
CA THR A 442 -24.75 -17.48 -18.98
C THR A 442 -25.74 -16.76 -19.89
N THR A 443 -25.60 -15.43 -19.98
CA THR A 443 -26.38 -14.59 -20.90
C THR A 443 -25.45 -13.98 -21.94
N MET A 444 -25.85 -14.03 -23.21
CA MET A 444 -25.11 -13.41 -24.31
C MET A 444 -25.98 -12.33 -24.97
N TYR A 445 -25.44 -11.12 -25.05
CA TYR A 445 -26.02 -10.03 -25.81
C TYR A 445 -25.19 -9.76 -27.07
N THR A 446 -25.83 -9.93 -28.22
CA THR A 446 -25.25 -9.57 -29.52
C THR A 446 -25.10 -8.06 -29.66
N ARG A 447 -24.18 -7.62 -30.52
CA ARG A 447 -24.00 -6.20 -30.87
C ARG A 447 -25.33 -5.51 -31.22
N ALA A 448 -26.20 -6.20 -31.97
CA ALA A 448 -27.49 -5.64 -32.37
C ALA A 448 -28.43 -5.38 -31.17
N GLN A 449 -28.48 -6.31 -30.21
CA GLN A 449 -29.27 -6.14 -28.98
C GLN A 449 -28.71 -5.00 -28.12
N LEU A 450 -27.39 -4.90 -28.01
CA LEU A 450 -26.72 -3.82 -27.27
C LEU A 450 -26.98 -2.46 -27.92
N LEU A 451 -26.93 -2.36 -29.25
CA LEU A 451 -27.28 -1.12 -29.98
C LEU A 451 -28.76 -0.74 -29.81
N ALA A 452 -29.66 -1.73 -29.82
CA ALA A 452 -31.08 -1.49 -29.56
C ALA A 452 -31.30 -0.95 -28.14
N ALA A 453 -30.70 -1.56 -27.13
CA ALA A 453 -30.76 -1.10 -25.74
C ALA A 453 -30.09 0.27 -25.53
N ARG A 454 -29.04 0.59 -26.32
CA ARG A 454 -28.43 1.92 -26.32
C ARG A 454 -29.37 3.01 -26.83
N ALA A 455 -30.24 2.68 -27.80
CA ALA A 455 -31.15 3.62 -28.43
C ALA A 455 -32.41 3.94 -27.59
N GLY A 456 -32.75 3.10 -26.60
CA GLY A 456 -33.90 3.28 -25.71
C GLY A 456 -34.97 2.23 -25.93
#